data_AF-A0AAN8Q7S2-F1
#
_entry.id   AF-A0AAN8Q7S2-F1
#
_cell.length_a   1.000
_cell.length_b   1.000
_cell.length_c   1.000
_cell.angle_alpha   90.00
_cell.angle_beta   90.00
_cell.angle_gamma   90.00
#
_symmetry.space_group_name_H-M   'P 1'
#
loop_
_entity.id
_entity.type
_entity.pdbx_description
1 polymer ?
#
loop_
_entity_poly.entity_id
_entity_poly.type
_entity_poly.pdbx_seq_one_letter_code
_entity_poly.pdbx_strand_id
1 'polypeptide(L)'
;MIENIKAAAGAGGTKNRYGYHLLSKFEILQCGDVEKLIKKRATQDEDPVYYVCIEDTYDVVKRAHTATGHGGRDRMAKEVNKKYANITREALEILKSYCQECQKKRKRPKTKGVVVCPILTKEFASRAQIDLIDMQSMAQIHSSGSWSIKTT
;
A
#
# COMPACT_ATOMS: atom_id res chain seq x y z
N MET A 1 27.79 3.67 11.74
CA MET A 1 26.71 3.80 12.75
C MET A 1 26.89 2.80 13.90
N ILE A 2 26.98 1.50 13.61
CA ILE A 2 27.17 0.44 14.62
C ILE A 2 28.45 0.66 15.44
N GLU A 3 29.57 0.98 14.78
CA GLU A 3 30.84 1.27 15.46
C GLU A 3 30.74 2.42 16.48
N ASN A 4 30.03 3.50 16.13
CA ASN A 4 29.81 4.64 17.04
C ASN A 4 29.02 4.24 18.29
N ILE A 5 28.05 3.33 18.15
CA ILE A 5 27.25 2.81 19.27
C ILE A 5 28.12 1.92 20.15
N LYS A 6 28.94 1.04 19.57
CA LYS A 6 29.90 0.21 20.30
C LYS A 6 30.93 1.06 21.06
N ALA A 7 31.48 2.08 20.42
CA ALA A 7 32.39 3.03 21.06
C ALA A 7 31.71 3.77 22.22
N ALA A 8 30.45 4.20 22.04
CA ALA A 8 29.68 4.84 23.11
C ALA A 8 29.36 3.88 24.26
N ALA A 9 29.15 2.59 23.99
CA ALA A 9 28.91 1.57 25.00
C ALA A 9 30.20 1.22 25.79
N GLY A 10 31.34 1.12 25.10
CA GLY A 10 32.64 0.80 25.70
C GLY A 10 33.33 1.96 26.43
N ALA A 11 32.86 3.20 26.23
CA ALA A 11 33.39 4.36 26.95
C ALA A 11 33.00 4.30 28.44
N GLY A 12 33.94 3.85 29.28
CA GLY A 12 33.84 3.77 30.75
C GLY A 12 33.86 5.12 31.48
N GLY A 13 33.81 6.25 30.78
CA GLY A 13 33.84 7.61 31.34
C GLY A 13 32.57 8.43 31.05
N THR A 14 32.64 9.75 31.30
CA THR A 14 31.59 10.72 30.94
C THR A 14 31.38 10.75 29.44
N LYS A 15 30.21 10.26 29.00
CA LYS A 15 29.89 10.15 27.57
C LYS A 15 29.53 11.52 27.02
N ASN A 16 29.86 11.79 25.77
CA ASN A 16 29.35 12.98 25.08
C ASN A 16 27.81 12.87 24.93
N ARG A 17 27.11 14.02 24.86
CA ARG A 17 25.66 14.11 24.60
C ARG A 17 25.21 13.22 23.44
N TYR A 18 26.02 13.15 22.37
CA TYR A 18 25.76 12.29 21.22
C TYR A 18 25.79 10.79 21.58
N GLY A 19 26.72 10.36 22.44
CA GLY A 19 26.80 8.98 22.92
C GLY A 19 25.57 8.61 23.77
N TYR A 20 25.12 9.50 24.65
CA TYR A 20 23.86 9.29 25.39
C TYR A 20 22.65 9.20 24.46
N HIS A 21 22.57 10.04 23.43
CA HIS A 21 21.50 9.98 22.44
C HIS A 21 21.47 8.63 21.71
N LEU A 22 22.63 8.15 21.27
CA LEU A 22 22.76 6.87 20.58
C LEU A 22 22.28 5.70 21.46
N LEU A 23 22.77 5.62 22.70
CA LEU A 23 22.42 4.55 23.64
C LEU A 23 20.97 4.62 24.15
N SER A 24 20.33 5.78 24.06
CA SER A 24 18.92 5.96 24.41
C SER A 24 17.99 5.47 23.30
N LYS A 25 18.40 5.60 22.03
CA LYS A 25 17.52 5.35 20.89
C LYS A 25 17.76 4.02 20.17
N PHE A 26 19.00 3.52 20.21
CA PHE A 26 19.43 2.37 19.44
C PHE A 26 19.97 1.26 20.33
N GLU A 27 19.83 0.03 19.84
CA GLU A 27 20.35 -1.20 20.43
C GLU A 27 20.91 -2.06 19.28
N ILE A 28 21.96 -2.83 19.54
CA ILE A 28 22.54 -3.75 18.57
C ILE A 28 22.07 -5.15 18.93
N LEU A 29 21.43 -5.82 17.97
CA LEU A 29 21.01 -7.20 18.10
C LEU A 29 21.94 -8.10 17.29
N GLN A 30 22.50 -9.12 17.94
CA GLN A 30 23.36 -10.09 17.29
C GLN A 30 22.52 -11.26 16.77
N CYS A 31 22.52 -11.45 15.46
CA CYS A 31 21.82 -12.55 14.79
C CYS A 31 22.85 -13.47 14.13
N GLY A 32 23.36 -14.45 14.88
CA GLY A 32 24.48 -15.28 14.44
C GLY A 32 25.74 -14.44 14.23
N ASP A 33 26.29 -14.48 13.02
CA ASP A 33 27.50 -13.73 12.65
C ASP A 33 27.21 -12.29 12.20
N VAL A 34 25.94 -11.90 12.08
CA VAL A 34 25.53 -10.59 11.57
C VAL A 34 24.97 -9.72 12.68
N GLU A 35 25.48 -8.50 12.76
CA GLU A 35 24.98 -7.47 13.67
C GLU A 35 23.91 -6.63 13.00
N LYS A 36 22.76 -6.48 13.66
CA LYS A 36 21.66 -5.66 13.17
C LYS A 36 21.38 -4.52 14.13
N LEU A 37 21.15 -3.34 13.56
CA LEU A 37 20.73 -2.17 14.31
C LEU A 37 19.22 -2.22 14.54
N ILE A 38 18.79 -2.14 15.79
CA ILE A 38 17.38 -2.10 16.17
C ILE A 38 17.06 -0.84 16.96
N LYS A 39 15.78 -0.49 17.01
CA LYS A 39 15.28 0.49 17.96
C LYS A 39 15.42 -0.09 19.37
N LYS A 40 15.85 0.73 20.32
CA LYS A 40 15.96 0.31 21.73
C LYS A 40 14.62 -0.20 22.23
N ARG A 41 14.62 -1.44 22.75
CA ARG A 41 13.41 -2.07 23.30
C ARG A 41 13.20 -1.68 24.75
N ALA A 42 11.95 -1.59 25.18
CA ALA A 42 11.62 -1.37 26.58
C ALA A 42 11.72 -2.67 27.39
N THR A 43 11.27 -3.78 26.78
CA THR A 43 11.32 -5.13 27.34
C THR A 43 11.97 -6.08 26.34
N GLN A 44 12.65 -7.13 26.83
CA GLN A 44 13.33 -8.10 25.95
C GLN A 44 12.36 -8.94 25.11
N ASP A 45 11.11 -9.05 25.56
CA ASP A 45 10.02 -9.80 24.91
C ASP A 45 9.40 -9.04 23.71
N GLU A 46 9.67 -7.74 23.59
CA GLU A 46 9.16 -6.94 22.47
C GLU A 46 9.81 -7.35 21.15
N ASP A 47 8.97 -7.48 20.10
CA ASP A 47 9.42 -7.73 18.74
C ASP A 47 10.43 -6.66 18.29
N PRO A 48 11.62 -7.05 17.82
CA PRO A 48 12.64 -6.09 17.42
C PRO A 48 12.23 -5.32 16.15
N VAL A 49 12.29 -3.99 16.22
CA VAL A 49 12.12 -3.11 15.06
C VAL A 49 13.49 -2.74 14.49
N TYR A 50 13.75 -3.16 13.26
CA TYR A 50 15.05 -3.04 12.60
C TYR A 50 15.23 -1.71 11.88
N TYR A 51 16.48 -1.26 11.79
CA TYR A 51 16.92 -0.23 10.85
C TYR A 51 17.55 -0.90 9.63
N VAL A 52 17.12 -0.48 8.43
CA VAL A 52 17.59 -1.01 7.15
C VAL A 52 18.66 -0.08 6.57
N CYS A 53 19.70 -0.63 5.95
CA CYS A 53 20.63 0.15 5.15
C CYS A 53 19.95 0.71 3.89
N ILE A 54 20.47 1.82 3.35
CA ILE A 54 19.90 2.43 2.14
C ILE A 54 19.90 1.45 0.96
N GLU A 55 20.97 0.67 0.82
CA GLU A 55 21.15 -0.35 -0.22
C GLU A 55 20.03 -1.42 -0.18
N ASP A 56 19.68 -1.89 1.01
CA ASP A 56 18.65 -2.93 1.20
C ASP A 56 17.22 -2.40 1.21
N THR A 57 17.05 -1.07 1.26
CA THR A 57 15.73 -0.45 1.42
C THR A 57 14.80 -0.79 0.25
N TYR A 58 15.33 -0.81 -0.98
CA TYR A 58 14.56 -1.17 -2.17
C TYR A 58 14.00 -2.59 -2.08
N ASP A 59 14.82 -3.56 -1.68
CA ASP A 59 14.42 -4.95 -1.60
C ASP A 59 13.37 -5.18 -0.52
N VAL A 60 13.52 -4.54 0.64
CA VAL A 60 12.51 -4.60 1.71
C VAL A 60 11.16 -4.08 1.23
N VAL A 61 11.16 -2.92 0.57
CA VAL A 61 9.92 -2.29 0.04
C VAL A 61 9.30 -3.16 -1.05
N LYS A 62 10.11 -3.72 -1.96
CA LYS A 62 9.66 -4.63 -3.02
C LYS A 62 9.06 -5.93 -2.48
N ARG A 63 9.69 -6.54 -1.46
CA ARG A 63 9.15 -7.72 -0.77
C ARG A 63 7.81 -7.41 -0.11
N ALA A 64 7.71 -6.29 0.61
CA ALA A 64 6.46 -5.87 1.24
C ALA A 64 5.34 -5.59 0.22
N HIS A 65 5.69 -4.98 -0.92
CA HIS A 65 4.74 -4.75 -2.01
C HIS A 65 4.18 -6.06 -2.58
N THR A 66 5.05 -7.05 -2.81
CA THR A 66 4.67 -8.36 -3.34
C THR A 66 3.86 -9.15 -2.31
N ALA A 67 4.30 -9.18 -1.05
CA ALA A 67 3.63 -9.88 0.05
C ALA A 67 2.22 -9.32 0.33
N THR A 68 2.00 -8.02 0.14
CA THR A 68 0.67 -7.40 0.28
C THR A 68 -0.20 -7.54 -0.97
N GLY A 69 0.25 -8.27 -1.99
CA GLY A 69 -0.49 -8.49 -3.24
C GLY A 69 -0.63 -7.22 -4.06
N HIS A 70 0.47 -6.49 -4.27
CA HIS A 70 0.48 -5.17 -4.90
C HIS A 70 -0.40 -4.16 -4.16
N GLY A 71 -0.30 -4.19 -2.82
CA GLY A 71 -1.06 -3.33 -1.93
C GLY A 71 -0.83 -1.84 -2.15
N GLY A 72 -1.81 -1.03 -1.76
CA GLY A 72 -1.65 0.43 -1.70
C GLY A 72 -0.66 0.85 -0.61
N ARG A 73 -0.30 2.15 -0.63
CA ARG A 73 0.65 2.77 0.30
C ARG A 73 0.34 2.45 1.77
N ASP A 74 -0.91 2.63 2.19
CA ASP A 74 -1.26 2.48 3.60
C ASP A 74 -1.21 1.02 4.06
N ARG A 75 -1.52 0.08 3.15
CA ARG A 75 -1.38 -1.36 3.41
C ARG A 75 0.09 -1.76 3.54
N MET A 76 0.94 -1.25 2.64
CA MET A 76 2.39 -1.47 2.69
C MET A 76 3.00 -0.85 3.95
N ALA A 77 2.60 0.39 4.31
CA ALA A 77 3.10 1.08 5.49
C ALA A 77 2.78 0.32 6.78
N LYS A 78 1.55 -0.20 6.91
CA LYS A 78 1.16 -1.04 8.05
C LYS A 78 2.02 -2.29 8.18
N GLU A 79 2.42 -2.91 7.08
CA GLU A 79 3.21 -4.13 7.11
C GLU A 79 4.70 -3.87 7.38
N VAL A 80 5.24 -2.82 6.75
CA VAL A 80 6.64 -2.43 6.93
C VAL A 80 6.91 -1.88 8.32
N ASN A 81 6.03 -1.04 8.86
CA ASN A 81 6.22 -0.38 10.16
C ASN A 81 6.22 -1.36 11.34
N LYS A 82 5.72 -2.59 11.17
CA LYS A 82 5.83 -3.65 12.18
C LYS A 82 7.27 -4.11 12.39
N LYS A 83 8.07 -4.12 11.32
CA LYS A 83 9.42 -4.71 11.30
C LYS A 83 10.52 -3.68 11.15
N TYR A 84 10.25 -2.53 10.55
CA TYR A 84 11.27 -1.56 10.17
C TYR A 84 10.91 -0.13 10.60
N ALA A 85 11.90 0.59 11.14
CA ALA A 85 11.71 1.93 11.69
C ALA A 85 11.94 3.07 10.68
N ASN A 86 12.77 2.85 9.66
CA ASN A 86 13.31 3.93 8.82
C ASN A 86 12.76 3.98 7.39
N ILE A 87 11.74 3.21 7.06
CA ILE A 87 11.14 3.23 5.73
C ILE A 87 10.07 4.32 5.66
N THR A 88 10.25 5.27 4.75
CA THR A 88 9.33 6.40 4.58
C THR A 88 8.15 6.04 3.67
N ARG A 89 7.05 6.78 3.83
CA ARG A 89 5.88 6.64 2.94
C ARG A 89 6.22 6.98 1.48
N GLU A 90 7.12 7.93 1.28
CA GLU A 90 7.61 8.36 -0.03
C GLU A 90 8.27 7.19 -0.78
N ALA A 91 9.11 6.40 -0.10
CA ALA A 91 9.74 5.22 -0.70
C ALA A 91 8.69 4.20 -1.19
N LEU A 92 7.61 3.99 -0.42
CA LEU A 92 6.51 3.11 -0.80
C LEU A 92 5.73 3.66 -2.01
N GLU A 93 5.50 4.97 -2.05
CA GLU A 93 4.82 5.63 -3.17
C GLU A 93 5.63 5.56 -4.46
N ILE A 94 6.94 5.78 -4.37
CA ILE A 94 7.86 5.63 -5.50
C ILE A 94 7.77 4.19 -6.04
N LEU A 95 7.91 3.17 -5.19
CA LEU A 95 7.81 1.79 -5.69
C LEU A 95 6.46 1.52 -6.37
N LYS A 96 5.36 1.97 -5.76
CA LYS A 96 4.01 1.80 -6.32
C LYS A 96 3.87 2.49 -7.68
N SER A 97 4.46 3.66 -7.86
CA SER A 97 4.35 4.44 -9.10
C SER A 97 5.10 3.77 -10.26
N TYR A 98 6.23 3.11 -9.98
CA TYR A 98 7.07 2.41 -10.97
C TYR A 98 6.74 0.92 -11.15
N CYS A 99 5.85 0.36 -10.34
CA CYS A 99 5.43 -1.04 -10.48
C CYS A 99 4.63 -1.27 -11.76
N GLN A 100 5.15 -2.10 -12.67
CA GLN A 100 4.54 -2.38 -13.98
C GLN A 100 3.12 -2.95 -13.86
N GLU A 101 2.89 -3.86 -12.92
CA GLU A 101 1.57 -4.47 -12.71
C GLU A 101 0.54 -3.46 -12.20
N CYS A 102 0.94 -2.60 -11.26
CA CYS A 102 0.10 -1.52 -10.77
C CYS A 102 -0.21 -0.50 -11.87
N GLN A 103 0.76 -0.18 -12.72
CA GLN A 103 0.57 0.73 -13.85
C GLN A 103 -0.43 0.16 -14.88
N LYS A 104 -0.35 -1.13 -15.22
CA LYS A 104 -1.30 -1.79 -16.12
C LYS A 104 -2.75 -1.68 -15.60
N LYS A 105 -2.96 -1.88 -14.29
CA LYS A 105 -4.28 -1.74 -13.66
C LYS A 105 -4.78 -0.29 -13.64
N ARG A 106 -3.88 0.69 -13.46
CA ARG A 106 -4.20 2.13 -13.44
C ARG A 106 -4.58 2.68 -14.83
N LYS A 107 -4.02 2.12 -15.90
CA LYS A 107 -4.28 2.55 -17.29
C LYS A 107 -5.65 2.13 -17.83
N ARG A 108 -6.50 1.47 -17.04
CA ARG A 108 -7.90 1.29 -17.45
C ARG A 108 -8.48 2.68 -17.73
N PRO A 109 -8.92 2.97 -18.96
CA PRO A 109 -9.49 4.27 -19.26
C PRO A 109 -10.63 4.48 -18.26
N LYS A 110 -10.65 5.64 -17.59
CA LYS A 110 -11.89 6.10 -16.94
C LYS A 110 -12.94 5.94 -18.02
N THR A 111 -13.96 5.11 -17.79
CA THR A 111 -15.09 5.03 -18.69
C THR A 111 -15.61 6.45 -18.81
N LYS A 112 -15.30 7.11 -19.94
CA LYS A 112 -16.08 8.28 -20.36
C LYS A 112 -17.51 7.75 -20.37
N GLY A 113 -18.43 8.47 -19.74
CA GLY A 113 -19.83 8.04 -19.68
C GLY A 113 -20.29 7.58 -21.06
N VAL A 114 -21.14 6.54 -21.10
CA VAL A 114 -21.58 5.86 -22.33
C VAL A 114 -22.01 6.85 -23.42
N VAL A 115 -22.50 8.03 -23.02
CA VAL A 115 -22.87 9.11 -23.91
C VAL A 115 -22.10 10.36 -23.54
N VAL A 116 -21.18 10.79 -24.40
CA VAL A 116 -20.46 12.07 -24.23
C VAL A 116 -21.27 13.24 -24.80
N CYS A 117 -22.17 13.02 -25.77
CA CYS A 117 -23.27 13.92 -26.18
C CYS A 117 -24.32 13.08 -26.94
N PRO A 118 -25.61 13.07 -26.56
CA PRO A 118 -26.64 12.49 -27.42
C PRO A 118 -26.72 13.28 -28.72
N ILE A 119 -27.02 12.61 -29.83
CA ILE A 119 -27.14 13.29 -31.13
C ILE A 119 -28.50 14.01 -31.16
N LEU A 120 -28.47 15.32 -30.97
CA LEU A 120 -29.67 16.17 -30.93
C LEU A 120 -30.01 16.65 -32.35
N THR A 121 -31.27 16.51 -32.75
CA THR A 121 -31.84 17.15 -33.94
C THR A 121 -32.90 18.18 -33.52
N LYS A 122 -33.09 19.23 -34.31
CA LYS A 122 -33.96 20.37 -33.95
C LYS A 122 -35.42 20.13 -34.33
N GLU A 123 -35.65 19.31 -35.36
CA GLU A 123 -36.96 19.05 -35.93
C GLU A 123 -37.60 17.78 -35.36
N PHE A 124 -38.91 17.80 -35.15
CA PHE A 124 -39.68 16.66 -34.65
C PHE A 124 -39.61 15.48 -35.62
N ALA A 125 -39.44 14.26 -35.07
CA ALA A 125 -39.37 12.99 -35.82
C ALA A 125 -38.30 12.93 -36.93
N SER A 126 -37.35 13.87 -36.95
CA SER A 126 -36.21 13.86 -37.90
C SER A 126 -35.22 12.73 -37.63
N ARG A 127 -35.24 12.16 -36.42
CA ARG A 127 -34.33 11.08 -36.00
C ARG A 127 -34.97 10.17 -34.96
N ALA A 128 -34.65 8.88 -35.05
CA ALA A 128 -34.85 7.90 -33.99
C ALA A 128 -33.52 7.17 -33.69
N GLN A 129 -33.32 6.74 -32.45
CA GLN A 129 -32.25 5.82 -32.06
C GLN A 129 -32.90 4.46 -31.79
N ILE A 130 -32.43 3.43 -32.49
CA ILE A 130 -32.93 2.06 -32.37
C ILE A 130 -31.73 1.22 -31.92
N ASP A 131 -31.81 0.70 -30.70
CA ASP A 131 -30.79 -0.18 -30.15
C ASP A 131 -31.38 -1.59 -29.98
N LEU A 132 -30.60 -2.60 -30.34
CA LEU A 132 -30.94 -3.99 -30.06
C LEU A 132 -30.53 -4.29 -28.61
N ILE A 133 -31.50 -4.74 -27.81
CA ILE A 133 -31.26 -5.22 -26.45
C ILE A 133 -31.58 -6.71 -26.44
N ASP A 134 -30.60 -7.52 -26.06
CA ASP A 134 -30.79 -8.95 -25.86
C ASP A 134 -31.39 -9.21 -24.47
N MET A 135 -32.58 -9.80 -24.45
CA MET A 135 -33.35 -10.09 -23.22
C MET A 135 -33.23 -11.56 -22.78
N GLN A 136 -32.33 -12.34 -23.38
CA GLN A 136 -32.20 -13.78 -23.10
C GLN A 136 -31.67 -14.12 -21.68
N SER A 137 -31.32 -13.15 -20.84
CA SER A 137 -30.83 -13.40 -19.47
C SER A 137 -31.92 -13.56 -18.40
N MET A 138 -33.21 -13.69 -18.77
CA MET A 138 -34.26 -14.06 -17.81
C MET A 138 -34.32 -15.57 -17.65
N ALA A 139 -33.71 -16.10 -16.58
CA ALA A 139 -34.04 -17.45 -16.13
C ALA A 139 -35.55 -17.50 -15.85
N GLN A 140 -36.25 -18.42 -16.51
CA GLN A 140 -37.68 -18.65 -16.34
C GLN A 140 -37.94 -19.10 -14.89
N ILE A 141 -38.20 -18.16 -13.97
CA ILE A 141 -38.80 -18.51 -12.67
C ILE A 141 -40.27 -18.79 -12.95
N HIS A 142 -40.57 -20.05 -13.23
CA HIS A 142 -41.94 -20.55 -13.12
C HIS A 142 -42.33 -20.54 -11.63
N SER A 143 -43.11 -19.54 -11.21
CA SER A 143 -44.32 -19.73 -10.39
C SER A 143 -44.87 -18.40 -9.86
N SER A 144 -46.06 -18.04 -10.34
CA SER A 144 -47.13 -17.29 -9.65
C SER A 144 -46.72 -16.17 -8.67
N GLY A 145 -46.77 -14.92 -9.14
CA GLY A 145 -46.78 -13.75 -8.28
C GLY A 145 -47.73 -12.68 -8.83
N SER A 146 -48.86 -12.48 -8.15
CA SER A 146 -49.87 -11.45 -8.45
C SER A 146 -49.26 -10.04 -8.42
N TRP A 147 -49.44 -9.28 -9.50
CA TRP A 147 -49.10 -7.85 -9.54
C TRP A 147 -50.36 -7.01 -9.26
N SER A 148 -50.37 -6.28 -8.14
CA SER A 148 -51.35 -5.23 -7.88
C SER A 148 -50.85 -3.90 -8.41
N ILE A 149 -51.64 -3.28 -9.28
CA ILE A 149 -51.43 -1.91 -9.76
C ILE A 149 -51.95 -0.95 -8.69
N LYS A 150 -51.08 -0.08 -8.16
CA LYS A 150 -51.51 1.14 -7.48
C LYS A 150 -51.42 2.29 -8.47
N THR A 151 -52.58 2.80 -8.88
CA THR A 151 -52.71 4.11 -9.53
C THR A 151 -52.64 5.21 -8.49
N THR A 152 -51.99 6.31 -8.86
CA THR A 152 -51.88 7.58 -8.13
C THR A 152 -53.23 8.28 -8.00
#